data_AF-I6U990-F1
#
_entry.id   AF-I6U990-F1
#
_cell.length_a   1.000
_cell.length_b   1.000
_cell.length_c   1.000
_cell.angle_alpha   90.00
_cell.angle_beta   90.00
_cell.angle_gamma   90.00
#
_symmetry.space_group_name_H-M   'P 1'
#
loop_
_entity.id
_entity.type
_entity.pdbx_description
1 polymer ?
#
loop_
_entity_poly.entity_id
_entity_poly.type
_entity_poly.pdbx_seq_one_letter_code
_entity_poly.pdbx_strand_id
1 'polypeptide(L)'
;YSRSFGTFHHAYPPMGRVRAFMPPQGILVAAAYLPESWEVRFVDENIAPATATDYRWADAVMVSGMHIQRPQIQRINEQAHRAGKVTWIGGPSVSGCPEYYPDFDLLHIGELGDATDRLIEHLDRSIERPPQQLRFETQERLPLDEFPTPAYHLLNIKQYFLANVQFSSGCPYRCEFCDIPELYGRNPRLKTPQQVLAELDAMLVSGNPGAVYFVDDNFVGNRRALAELLPHLIEWQQRNGYPIQFACEATLNLAQSPKLL
;
A
#
# COMPACT_ATOMS: atom_id res chain seq x y z
N TYR A 1 -13.36 3.10 -5.81
CA TYR A 1 -13.54 3.60 -4.43
C TYR A 1 -15.01 3.61 -4.06
N SER A 2 -15.33 3.43 -2.77
CA SER A 2 -16.64 3.82 -2.26
C SER A 2 -16.78 5.33 -2.38
N ARG A 3 -17.90 5.81 -2.97
CA ARG A 3 -18.10 7.23 -3.25
C ARG A 3 -18.21 8.00 -1.93
N SER A 4 -17.33 8.97 -1.74
CA SER A 4 -17.32 9.85 -0.57
C SER A 4 -16.72 11.21 -0.92
N PHE A 5 -16.85 12.19 -0.01
CA PHE A 5 -16.19 13.49 -0.14
C PHE A 5 -14.65 13.32 -0.19
N GLY A 6 -14.09 12.52 0.72
CA GLY A 6 -12.64 12.32 0.83
C GLY A 6 -11.98 11.58 -0.34
N THR A 7 -12.76 10.94 -1.21
CA THR A 7 -12.23 10.30 -2.43
C THR A 7 -12.26 11.21 -3.63
N PHE A 8 -12.83 12.42 -3.54
CA PHE A 8 -12.88 13.42 -4.64
C PHE A 8 -13.41 12.89 -5.98
N HIS A 9 -14.22 11.83 -5.96
CA HIS A 9 -14.65 11.12 -7.17
C HIS A 9 -15.39 12.01 -8.18
N HIS A 10 -16.07 13.07 -7.72
CA HIS A 10 -16.72 14.06 -8.58
C HIS A 10 -15.75 15.09 -9.21
N ALA A 11 -14.52 15.19 -8.70
CA ALA A 11 -13.50 16.12 -9.20
C ALA A 11 -12.67 15.54 -10.35
N TYR A 12 -12.71 14.23 -10.59
CA TYR A 12 -11.89 13.58 -11.62
C TYR A 12 -12.27 13.90 -13.08
N PRO A 13 -13.56 13.99 -13.48
CA PRO A 13 -13.93 14.23 -14.87
C PRO A 13 -13.24 15.43 -15.56
N PRO A 14 -13.07 16.61 -14.91
CA PRO A 14 -12.32 17.71 -15.52
C PRO A 14 -10.80 17.52 -15.53
N MET A 15 -10.25 16.53 -14.80
CA MET A 15 -8.81 16.30 -14.63
C MET A 15 -8.22 15.33 -15.67
N GLY A 16 -8.93 15.11 -16.77
CA GLY A 16 -8.44 14.35 -17.92
C GLY A 16 -8.25 12.86 -17.66
N ARG A 17 -7.04 12.45 -17.27
CA ARG A 17 -6.65 11.02 -17.14
C ARG A 17 -6.85 10.44 -15.74
N VAL A 18 -7.11 11.28 -14.75
CA VAL A 18 -7.30 10.87 -13.35
C VAL A 18 -8.56 10.00 -13.22
N ARG A 19 -8.43 8.87 -12.55
CA ARG A 19 -9.51 7.90 -12.29
C ARG A 19 -9.56 7.45 -10.82
N ALA A 20 -8.47 7.63 -10.07
CA ALA A 20 -8.33 7.21 -8.68
C ALA A 20 -7.62 8.29 -7.84
N PHE A 21 -7.74 8.20 -6.51
CA PHE A 21 -7.21 9.23 -5.62
C PHE A 21 -5.70 9.09 -5.46
N MET A 22 -5.27 7.92 -5.00
CA MET A 22 -3.88 7.60 -4.68
C MET A 22 -3.58 6.14 -5.09
N PRO A 23 -2.38 5.85 -5.61
CA PRO A 23 -2.00 4.47 -5.90
C PRO A 23 -2.01 3.62 -4.61
N PRO A 24 -2.48 2.37 -4.65
CA PRO A 24 -2.52 1.50 -3.46
C PRO A 24 -1.11 1.00 -3.14
N GLN A 25 -0.29 1.83 -2.50
CA GLN A 25 1.14 1.59 -2.30
C GLN A 25 1.42 0.27 -1.57
N GLY A 26 0.61 -0.13 -0.58
CA GLY A 26 0.79 -1.43 0.09
C GLY A 26 0.76 -2.62 -0.87
N ILE A 27 -0.12 -2.59 -1.89
CA ILE A 27 -0.20 -3.64 -2.92
C ILE A 27 1.02 -3.59 -3.85
N LEU A 28 1.52 -2.39 -4.15
CA LEU A 28 2.71 -2.21 -4.99
C LEU A 28 4.00 -2.64 -4.30
N VAL A 29 4.10 -2.43 -2.98
CA VAL A 29 5.21 -2.96 -2.18
C VAL A 29 5.12 -4.49 -2.13
N ALA A 30 3.93 -5.04 -1.86
CA ALA A 30 3.74 -6.49 -1.88
C ALA A 30 4.12 -7.09 -3.23
N ALA A 31 3.68 -6.50 -4.34
CA ALA A 31 4.03 -6.93 -5.69
C ALA A 31 5.54 -6.86 -5.97
N ALA A 32 6.24 -5.84 -5.45
CA ALA A 32 7.69 -5.72 -5.58
C ALA A 32 8.47 -6.68 -4.67
N TYR A 33 7.83 -7.22 -3.63
CA TYR A 33 8.42 -8.20 -2.71
C TYR A 33 8.30 -9.65 -3.22
N LEU A 34 7.34 -9.92 -4.12
CA LEU A 34 7.16 -11.26 -4.67
C LEU A 34 8.41 -11.74 -5.42
N PRO A 35 8.67 -13.05 -5.49
CA PRO A 35 9.85 -13.60 -6.17
C PRO A 35 9.94 -13.11 -7.62
N GLU A 36 11.15 -12.80 -8.09
CA GLU A 36 11.39 -12.38 -9.49
C GLU A 36 10.96 -13.44 -10.51
N SER A 37 10.87 -14.71 -10.10
CA SER A 37 10.38 -15.81 -10.93
C SER A 37 8.87 -15.80 -11.16
N TRP A 38 8.10 -15.03 -10.38
CA TRP A 38 6.66 -14.92 -10.54
C TRP A 38 6.33 -13.79 -11.52
N GLU A 39 5.50 -14.08 -12.52
CA GLU A 39 4.91 -13.02 -13.34
C GLU A 39 3.76 -12.36 -12.57
N VAL A 40 3.75 -11.03 -12.51
CA VAL A 40 2.73 -10.27 -11.76
C VAL A 40 1.95 -9.35 -12.70
N ARG A 41 0.61 -9.44 -12.65
CA ARG A 41 -0.29 -8.44 -13.21
C ARG A 41 -1.00 -7.69 -12.08
N PHE A 42 -0.83 -6.38 -12.08
CA PHE A 42 -1.51 -5.49 -11.13
C PHE A 42 -2.80 -4.93 -11.76
N VAL A 43 -3.90 -5.04 -11.02
CA VAL A 43 -5.19 -4.46 -11.41
C VAL A 43 -5.70 -3.61 -10.25
N ASP A 44 -5.87 -2.31 -10.49
CA ASP A 44 -6.54 -1.40 -9.56
C ASP A 44 -8.02 -1.28 -9.91
N GLU A 45 -8.87 -1.99 -9.17
CA GLU A 45 -10.34 -1.97 -9.28
C GLU A 45 -10.95 -0.57 -9.04
N ASN A 46 -10.19 0.40 -8.51
CA ASN A 46 -10.64 1.79 -8.47
C ASN A 46 -10.55 2.49 -9.84
N ILE A 47 -9.70 2.00 -10.74
CA ILE A 47 -9.48 2.52 -12.09
C ILE A 47 -10.30 1.74 -13.11
N ALA A 48 -10.16 0.41 -13.11
CA ALA A 48 -10.83 -0.50 -14.02
C ALA A 48 -10.99 -1.87 -13.35
N PRO A 49 -12.14 -2.54 -13.53
CA PRO A 49 -12.36 -3.87 -12.96
C PRO A 49 -11.48 -4.92 -13.65
N ALA A 50 -11.08 -5.95 -12.89
CA ALA A 50 -10.45 -7.13 -13.43
C ALA A 50 -11.37 -7.84 -14.42
N THR A 51 -10.80 -8.31 -15.52
CA THR A 51 -11.53 -8.97 -16.60
C THR A 51 -11.45 -10.49 -16.45
N ALA A 52 -12.34 -11.21 -17.14
CA ALA A 52 -12.27 -12.66 -17.22
C ALA A 52 -10.93 -13.17 -17.80
N THR A 53 -10.24 -12.37 -18.61
CA THR A 53 -8.92 -12.71 -19.15
C THR A 53 -7.85 -12.64 -18.08
N ASP A 54 -7.94 -11.71 -17.15
CA ASP A 54 -7.00 -11.58 -16.03
C ASP A 54 -7.11 -12.81 -15.11
N TYR A 55 -8.34 -13.21 -14.76
CA TYR A 55 -8.57 -14.41 -13.96
C TYR A 55 -8.10 -15.69 -14.65
N ARG A 56 -8.27 -15.83 -15.97
CA ARG A 56 -7.78 -17.01 -16.71
C ARG A 56 -6.26 -17.09 -16.76
N TRP A 57 -5.59 -15.94 -16.85
CA TRP A 57 -4.14 -15.86 -16.94
C TRP A 57 -3.44 -16.21 -15.62
N ALA A 58 -4.01 -15.80 -14.48
CA ALA A 58 -3.38 -15.98 -13.18
C ALA A 58 -3.43 -17.44 -12.69
N ASP A 59 -2.40 -17.88 -11.97
CA ASP A 59 -2.43 -19.15 -11.21
C ASP A 59 -3.01 -18.95 -9.79
N ALA A 60 -2.72 -17.81 -9.18
CA ALA A 60 -3.27 -17.36 -7.90
C ALA A 60 -3.76 -15.92 -8.00
N VAL A 61 -4.81 -15.57 -7.23
CA VAL A 61 -5.35 -14.21 -7.17
C VAL A 61 -5.12 -13.62 -5.79
N MET A 62 -4.23 -12.61 -5.72
CA MET A 62 -4.02 -11.82 -4.51
C MET A 62 -4.94 -10.60 -4.52
N VAL A 63 -5.58 -10.30 -3.38
CA VAL A 63 -6.43 -9.12 -3.21
C VAL A 63 -6.17 -8.43 -1.88
N SER A 64 -6.26 -7.11 -1.87
CA SER A 64 -6.19 -6.31 -0.65
C SER A 64 -7.15 -5.12 -0.75
N GLY A 65 -7.49 -4.54 0.39
CA GLY A 65 -8.29 -3.32 0.45
C GLY A 65 -8.64 -2.92 1.88
N MET A 66 -9.35 -1.80 1.96
CA MET A 66 -9.90 -1.26 3.19
C MET A 66 -11.23 -1.92 3.53
N HIS A 67 -11.64 -1.84 4.79
CA HIS A 67 -12.85 -2.49 5.29
C HIS A 67 -14.12 -2.13 4.52
N ILE A 68 -14.23 -0.87 4.06
CA ILE A 68 -15.34 -0.39 3.24
C ILE A 68 -15.44 -1.06 1.86
N GLN A 69 -14.35 -1.68 1.38
CA GLN A 69 -14.27 -2.40 0.10
C GLN A 69 -14.60 -3.89 0.24
N ARG A 70 -14.91 -4.40 1.44
CA ARG A 70 -15.22 -5.83 1.69
C ARG A 70 -16.19 -6.45 0.67
N PRO A 71 -17.33 -5.81 0.30
CA PRO A 71 -18.22 -6.41 -0.69
C PRO A 71 -17.57 -6.63 -2.07
N GLN A 72 -16.63 -5.76 -2.47
CA GLN A 72 -15.91 -5.92 -3.73
C GLN A 72 -14.82 -6.99 -3.61
N ILE A 73 -14.11 -7.03 -2.49
CA ILE A 73 -13.11 -8.07 -2.19
C ILE A 73 -13.74 -9.47 -2.26
N GLN A 74 -14.94 -9.66 -1.69
CA GLN A 74 -15.67 -10.93 -1.77
C GLN A 74 -16.09 -11.27 -3.21
N ARG A 75 -16.51 -10.29 -4.01
CA ARG A 75 -16.80 -10.54 -5.44
C ARG A 75 -15.56 -10.98 -6.21
N ILE A 76 -14.40 -10.40 -5.94
CA ILE A 76 -13.13 -10.81 -6.57
C ILE A 76 -12.81 -12.27 -6.22
N ASN A 77 -13.01 -12.66 -4.95
CA ASN A 77 -12.87 -14.05 -4.51
C ASN A 77 -13.79 -15.00 -5.28
N GLU A 78 -15.08 -14.67 -5.37
CA GLU A 78 -16.04 -15.49 -6.12
C GLU A 78 -15.65 -15.67 -7.60
N GLN A 79 -15.19 -14.61 -8.27
CA GLN A 79 -14.77 -14.70 -9.66
C GLN A 79 -13.50 -15.55 -9.83
N ALA A 80 -12.53 -15.41 -8.93
CA ALA A 80 -11.33 -16.22 -8.90
C ALA A 80 -11.66 -17.70 -8.70
N HIS A 81 -12.54 -18.02 -7.73
CA HIS A 81 -12.99 -19.39 -7.48
C HIS A 81 -13.77 -19.99 -8.65
N ARG A 82 -14.63 -19.20 -9.32
CA ARG A 82 -15.31 -19.65 -10.55
C ARG A 82 -14.33 -19.95 -11.69
N ALA A 83 -13.19 -19.26 -11.71
CA ALA A 83 -12.08 -19.54 -12.62
C ALA A 83 -11.13 -20.66 -12.12
N GLY A 84 -11.45 -21.30 -10.98
CA GLY A 84 -10.66 -22.38 -10.39
C GLY A 84 -9.34 -21.93 -9.77
N LYS A 85 -9.21 -20.65 -9.39
CA LYS A 85 -7.97 -20.05 -8.87
C LYS A 85 -7.95 -20.02 -7.35
N VAL A 86 -6.80 -20.30 -6.76
CA VAL A 86 -6.55 -20.10 -5.33
C VAL A 86 -6.50 -18.61 -5.00
N THR A 87 -7.11 -18.22 -3.88
CA THR A 87 -7.21 -16.82 -3.47
C THR A 87 -6.42 -16.53 -2.20
N TRP A 88 -5.67 -15.44 -2.25
CA TRP A 88 -4.92 -14.90 -1.12
C TRP A 88 -5.43 -13.49 -0.83
N ILE A 89 -5.86 -13.23 0.41
CA ILE A 89 -6.18 -11.89 0.88
C ILE A 89 -5.17 -11.40 1.92
N GLY A 90 -4.75 -10.14 1.80
CA GLY A 90 -3.87 -9.46 2.73
C GLY A 90 -4.26 -8.00 3.00
N GLY A 91 -3.51 -7.33 3.88
CA GLY A 91 -3.63 -5.91 4.18
C GLY A 91 -4.55 -5.57 5.37
N PRO A 92 -4.86 -4.27 5.57
CA PRO A 92 -5.41 -3.78 6.83
C PRO A 92 -6.78 -4.35 7.16
N SER A 93 -7.65 -4.55 6.17
CA SER A 93 -8.99 -5.05 6.46
C SER A 93 -9.02 -6.48 6.99
N VAL A 94 -8.23 -7.39 6.42
CA VAL A 94 -8.16 -8.78 6.90
C VAL A 94 -7.31 -8.88 8.17
N SER A 95 -6.31 -8.02 8.31
CA SER A 95 -5.49 -7.98 9.53
C SER A 95 -6.29 -7.55 10.76
N GLY A 96 -7.22 -6.61 10.60
CA GLY A 96 -8.08 -6.15 11.69
C GLY A 96 -9.29 -7.04 11.98
N CYS A 97 -9.86 -7.68 10.95
CA CYS A 97 -11.08 -8.51 11.08
C CYS A 97 -11.03 -9.73 10.16
N PRO A 98 -10.15 -10.72 10.42
CA PRO A 98 -9.97 -11.87 9.53
C PRO A 98 -11.23 -12.75 9.43
N GLU A 99 -12.06 -12.78 10.47
CA GLU A 99 -13.33 -13.50 10.52
C GLU A 99 -14.37 -13.01 9.49
N TYR A 100 -14.16 -11.85 8.88
CA TYR A 100 -15.04 -11.33 7.83
C TYR A 100 -14.75 -11.92 6.44
N TYR A 101 -13.73 -12.76 6.34
CA TYR A 101 -13.26 -13.35 5.08
C TYR A 101 -13.22 -14.89 5.13
N PRO A 102 -14.31 -15.59 5.55
CA PRO A 102 -14.31 -17.04 5.71
C PRO A 102 -14.16 -17.81 4.39
N ASP A 103 -14.53 -17.19 3.27
CA ASP A 103 -14.56 -17.83 1.95
C ASP A 103 -13.22 -17.74 1.19
N PHE A 104 -12.20 -17.10 1.75
CA PHE A 104 -10.87 -17.05 1.14
C PHE A 104 -10.07 -18.32 1.41
N ASP A 105 -9.20 -18.70 0.48
CA ASP A 105 -8.37 -19.90 0.67
C ASP A 105 -7.18 -19.61 1.61
N LEU A 106 -6.48 -18.48 1.42
CA LEU A 106 -5.29 -18.08 2.18
C LEU A 106 -5.48 -16.68 2.78
N LEU A 107 -5.34 -16.56 4.11
CA LEU A 107 -5.32 -15.27 4.81
C LEU A 107 -3.87 -14.90 5.18
N HIS A 108 -3.43 -13.72 4.78
CA HIS A 108 -2.22 -13.08 5.32
C HIS A 108 -2.64 -11.98 6.29
N ILE A 109 -2.12 -12.06 7.52
CA ILE A 109 -2.51 -11.22 8.65
C ILE A 109 -1.25 -10.55 9.19
N GLY A 110 -1.29 -9.23 9.27
CA GLY A 110 -0.15 -8.38 9.64
C GLY A 110 0.52 -7.74 8.42
N GLU A 111 1.66 -7.12 8.68
CA GLU A 111 2.50 -6.48 7.65
C GLU A 111 3.41 -7.50 6.95
N LEU A 112 4.20 -7.06 5.97
CA LEU A 112 5.22 -7.93 5.36
C LEU A 112 6.20 -8.45 6.42
N GLY A 113 6.61 -9.71 6.28
CA GLY A 113 7.48 -10.41 7.23
C GLY A 113 7.49 -11.92 7.04
N ASP A 114 7.78 -12.67 8.10
CA ASP A 114 7.93 -14.14 8.09
C ASP A 114 6.71 -14.89 7.51
N ALA A 115 5.50 -14.38 7.78
CA ALA A 115 4.27 -14.94 7.23
C ALA A 115 4.15 -14.76 5.71
N THR A 116 4.73 -13.68 5.16
CA THR A 116 4.77 -13.47 3.70
C THR A 116 5.62 -14.55 3.04
N ASP A 117 6.81 -14.82 3.57
CA ASP A 117 7.73 -15.83 3.03
C ASP A 117 7.11 -17.23 3.09
N ARG A 118 6.46 -17.57 4.21
CA ARG A 118 5.76 -18.86 4.37
C ARG A 118 4.59 -19.02 3.40
N LEU A 119 3.90 -17.94 3.06
CA LEU A 119 2.80 -17.98 2.09
C LEU A 119 3.32 -18.13 0.68
N ILE A 120 4.41 -17.42 0.32
CA ILE A 120 5.11 -17.60 -0.95
C ILE A 120 5.59 -19.05 -1.10
N GLU A 121 6.26 -19.60 -0.07
CA GLU A 121 6.71 -21.00 -0.06
C GLU A 121 5.55 -21.99 -0.24
N HIS A 122 4.39 -21.70 0.34
CA HIS A 122 3.19 -22.51 0.14
C HIS A 122 2.74 -22.51 -1.33
N LEU A 123 2.67 -21.34 -1.95
CA LEU A 123 2.25 -21.19 -3.36
C LEU A 123 3.28 -21.76 -4.35
N ASP A 124 4.57 -21.71 -4.04
CA ASP A 124 5.62 -22.38 -4.83
C ASP A 124 5.47 -23.90 -4.84
N ARG A 125 4.88 -24.48 -3.78
CA ARG A 125 4.64 -25.92 -3.66
C ARG A 125 3.35 -26.36 -4.31
N SER A 126 2.29 -25.55 -4.19
CA SER A 126 0.98 -25.85 -4.76
C SER A 126 0.14 -24.60 -4.98
N ILE A 127 -0.50 -24.55 -6.15
CA ILE A 127 -1.53 -23.56 -6.50
C ILE A 127 -2.95 -24.13 -6.38
N GLU A 128 -3.07 -25.36 -5.86
CA GLU A 128 -4.38 -25.97 -5.61
C GLU A 128 -5.07 -25.29 -4.42
N ARG A 129 -6.39 -25.20 -4.49
CA ARG A 129 -7.20 -24.68 -3.38
C ARG A 129 -7.14 -25.67 -2.20
N PRO A 130 -6.69 -25.25 -1.01
CA PRO A 130 -6.63 -26.11 0.16
C PRO A 130 -8.05 -26.52 0.59
N PRO A 131 -8.22 -27.72 1.18
CA PRO A 131 -9.53 -28.19 1.65
C PRO A 131 -10.09 -27.38 2.82
N GLN A 132 -9.24 -26.58 3.48
CA GLN A 132 -9.59 -25.68 4.57
C GLN A 132 -8.80 -24.38 4.41
N GLN A 133 -9.37 -23.27 4.88
CA GLN A 133 -8.70 -21.98 4.88
C GLN A 133 -7.40 -22.04 5.69
N LEU A 134 -6.31 -21.52 5.11
CA LEU A 134 -5.01 -21.42 5.77
C LEU A 134 -4.76 -19.97 6.23
N ARG A 135 -4.11 -19.82 7.38
CA ARG A 135 -3.80 -18.53 7.99
C ARG A 135 -2.30 -18.36 8.18
N PHE A 136 -1.78 -17.24 7.71
CA PHE A 136 -0.39 -16.84 7.80
C PHE A 136 -0.34 -15.53 8.60
N GLU A 137 -0.01 -15.64 9.88
CA GLU A 137 0.03 -14.52 10.83
C GLU A 137 1.46 -14.09 11.09
N THR A 138 1.77 -12.84 10.76
CA THR A 138 3.12 -12.27 10.86
C THR A 138 3.54 -12.15 12.31
N GLN A 139 4.62 -12.84 12.68
CA GLN A 139 5.23 -12.75 14.02
C GLN A 139 6.44 -11.82 13.99
N GLU A 140 7.24 -11.93 12.93
CA GLU A 140 8.44 -11.14 12.72
C GLU A 140 8.23 -10.29 11.46
N ARG A 141 8.10 -8.98 11.68
CA ARG A 141 7.89 -8.02 10.59
C ARG A 141 9.20 -7.77 9.88
N LEU A 142 9.14 -7.67 8.55
CA LEU A 142 10.24 -7.16 7.75
C LEU A 142 10.56 -5.73 8.23
N PRO A 143 11.84 -5.41 8.49
CA PRO A 143 12.26 -4.05 8.79
C PRO A 143 11.86 -3.08 7.67
N LEU A 144 11.42 -1.87 8.03
CA LEU A 144 10.87 -0.92 7.05
C LEU A 144 11.97 -0.41 6.09
N ASP A 145 13.22 -0.42 6.53
CA ASP A 145 14.40 -0.11 5.73
C ASP A 145 14.81 -1.24 4.77
N GLU A 146 14.17 -2.40 4.85
CA GLU A 146 14.32 -3.53 3.91
C GLU A 146 13.15 -3.61 2.91
N PHE A 147 12.14 -2.73 3.02
CA PHE A 147 11.04 -2.72 2.06
C PHE A 147 11.53 -2.35 0.65
N PRO A 148 11.09 -3.08 -0.39
CA PRO A 148 11.44 -2.75 -1.75
C PRO A 148 10.78 -1.44 -2.20
N THR A 149 11.36 -0.79 -3.20
CA THR A 149 10.68 0.30 -3.91
C THR A 149 9.36 -0.24 -4.47
N PRO A 150 8.21 0.43 -4.23
CA PRO A 150 6.93 -0.02 -4.74
C PRO A 150 6.97 -0.20 -6.27
N ALA A 151 6.25 -1.19 -6.79
CA ALA A 151 6.23 -1.55 -8.21
C ALA A 151 5.49 -0.52 -9.09
N TYR A 152 5.93 0.75 -9.10
CA TYR A 152 5.33 1.85 -9.87
C TYR A 152 5.29 1.58 -11.38
N HIS A 153 6.18 0.72 -11.88
CA HIS A 153 6.22 0.27 -13.27
C HIS A 153 4.97 -0.54 -13.68
N LEU A 154 4.22 -1.10 -12.73
CA LEU A 154 3.00 -1.88 -12.99
C LEU A 154 1.74 -0.99 -13.16
N LEU A 155 1.84 0.32 -12.94
CA LEU A 155 0.71 1.23 -13.08
C LEU A 155 1.06 2.46 -13.90
N ASN A 156 0.02 3.19 -14.30
CA ASN A 156 0.18 4.52 -14.89
C ASN A 156 -0.10 5.58 -13.84
N ILE A 157 0.96 6.20 -13.30
CA ILE A 157 0.85 7.15 -12.18
C ILE A 157 -0.04 8.35 -12.52
N LYS A 158 -0.17 8.70 -13.80
CA LYS A 158 -1.03 9.79 -14.30
C LYS A 158 -2.53 9.50 -14.20
N GLN A 159 -2.92 8.29 -13.83
CA GLN A 159 -4.31 7.94 -13.54
C GLN A 159 -4.71 8.24 -12.09
N TYR A 160 -3.78 8.70 -11.26
CA TYR A 160 -4.02 9.06 -9.87
C TYR A 160 -3.98 10.57 -9.67
N PHE A 161 -4.81 11.09 -8.77
CA PHE A 161 -4.90 12.51 -8.47
C PHE A 161 -3.61 13.05 -7.83
N LEU A 162 -3.01 12.23 -6.96
CA LEU A 162 -1.66 12.43 -6.43
C LEU A 162 -1.01 11.06 -6.16
N ALA A 163 0.31 11.01 -6.08
CA ALA A 163 1.02 9.83 -5.61
C ALA A 163 1.20 9.86 -4.09
N ASN A 164 1.72 8.77 -3.53
CA ASN A 164 2.02 8.70 -2.11
C ASN A 164 3.32 7.95 -1.82
N VAL A 165 3.93 8.32 -0.70
CA VAL A 165 5.13 7.71 -0.12
C VAL A 165 4.90 7.46 1.36
N GLN A 166 5.42 6.35 1.89
CA GLN A 166 5.43 6.08 3.33
C GLN A 166 6.85 6.26 3.84
N PHE A 167 7.05 7.18 4.77
CA PHE A 167 8.33 7.36 5.46
C PHE A 167 8.40 6.55 6.77
N SER A 168 7.30 6.47 7.49
CA SER A 168 7.19 5.77 8.77
C SER A 168 5.94 4.90 8.87
N SER A 169 6.02 3.85 9.69
CA SER A 169 4.91 2.93 10.00
C SER A 169 4.75 2.80 11.51
N GLY A 170 3.53 3.03 12.00
CA GLY A 170 3.18 3.04 13.42
C GLY A 170 3.17 4.45 14.03
N CYS A 171 2.45 4.60 15.15
CA CYS A 171 2.25 5.90 15.79
C CYS A 171 2.27 5.77 17.33
N PRO A 172 2.99 6.64 18.06
CA PRO A 172 3.10 6.54 19.52
C PRO A 172 1.87 7.09 20.27
N TYR A 173 0.97 7.76 19.56
CA TYR A 173 -0.22 8.36 20.14
C TYR A 173 -1.27 7.29 20.50
N ARG A 174 -2.12 7.62 21.47
CA ARG A 174 -3.18 6.73 22.00
C ARG A 174 -4.55 7.34 21.81
N CYS A 175 -4.84 7.76 20.58
CA CYS A 175 -6.16 8.24 20.21
C CYS A 175 -7.16 7.08 20.33
N GLU A 176 -8.24 7.25 21.11
CA GLU A 176 -9.21 6.19 21.42
C GLU A 176 -9.93 5.62 20.19
N PHE A 177 -9.99 6.39 19.11
CA PHE A 177 -10.65 6.04 17.85
C PHE A 177 -9.73 5.36 16.83
N CYS A 178 -8.44 5.21 17.14
CA CYS A 178 -7.40 4.89 16.16
C CYS A 178 -6.94 3.43 16.27
N ASP A 179 -6.92 2.72 15.14
CA ASP A 179 -6.50 1.32 15.00
C ASP A 179 -5.00 1.16 14.68
N ILE A 180 -4.31 2.25 14.33
CA ILE A 180 -2.89 2.27 13.96
C ILE A 180 -1.97 1.63 15.00
N PRO A 181 -2.08 1.92 16.31
CA PRO A 181 -1.19 1.30 17.29
C PRO A 181 -1.36 -0.22 17.39
N GLU A 182 -2.54 -0.74 17.06
CA GLU A 182 -2.85 -2.17 17.07
C GLU A 182 -2.31 -2.83 15.79
N LEU A 183 -2.57 -2.24 14.63
CA LEU A 183 -2.13 -2.78 13.33
C LEU A 183 -0.62 -2.66 13.13
N TYR A 184 -0.07 -1.45 13.31
CA TYR A 184 1.29 -1.11 12.91
C TYR A 184 2.24 -0.88 14.08
N GLY A 185 1.74 -0.93 15.31
CA GLY A 185 2.53 -0.81 16.52
C GLY A 185 2.74 0.65 16.98
N ARG A 186 3.24 0.77 18.21
CA ARG A 186 3.39 2.07 18.91
C ARG A 186 4.74 2.75 18.67
N ASN A 187 5.74 2.01 18.23
CA ASN A 187 7.08 2.53 17.99
C ASN A 187 7.23 2.74 16.48
N PRO A 188 7.24 4.00 15.99
CA PRO A 188 7.39 4.25 14.57
C PRO A 188 8.69 3.63 14.05
N ARG A 189 8.55 2.74 13.06
CA ARG A 189 9.65 2.25 12.23
C ARG A 189 9.81 3.19 11.05
N LEU A 190 11.03 3.33 10.55
CA LEU A 190 11.39 4.37 9.59
C LEU A 190 12.05 3.75 8.37
N LYS A 191 11.74 4.29 7.19
CA LYS A 191 12.60 4.18 6.02
C LYS A 191 13.77 5.13 6.16
N THR A 192 14.85 4.83 5.46
CA THR A 192 15.96 5.76 5.28
C THR A 192 15.55 6.92 4.35
N PRO A 193 16.18 8.11 4.47
CA PRO A 193 15.97 9.18 3.51
C PRO A 193 16.24 8.74 2.06
N GLN A 194 17.24 7.88 1.85
CA GLN A 194 17.62 7.40 0.52
C GLN A 194 16.53 6.53 -0.10
N GLN A 195 15.84 5.69 0.67
CA GLN A 195 14.68 4.94 0.17
C GLN A 195 13.54 5.89 -0.26
N VAL A 196 13.24 6.91 0.55
CA VAL A 196 12.22 7.92 0.20
C VAL A 196 12.60 8.62 -1.12
N LEU A 197 13.86 9.04 -1.28
CA LEU A 197 14.32 9.67 -2.52
C LEU A 197 14.24 8.72 -3.73
N ALA A 198 14.59 7.44 -3.56
CA ALA A 198 14.50 6.42 -4.61
C ALA A 198 13.04 6.19 -5.06
N GLU A 199 12.09 6.18 -4.13
CA GLU A 199 10.66 6.11 -4.45
C GLU A 199 10.19 7.34 -5.24
N LEU A 200 10.65 8.54 -4.85
CA LEU A 200 10.33 9.77 -5.58
C LEU A 200 10.93 9.76 -7.01
N ASP A 201 12.16 9.31 -7.17
CA ASP A 201 12.81 9.16 -8.49
C ASP A 201 12.02 8.15 -9.36
N ALA A 202 11.60 7.02 -8.80
CA ALA A 202 10.78 6.03 -9.51
C ALA A 202 9.42 6.60 -9.95
N MET A 203 8.79 7.46 -9.14
CA MET A 203 7.55 8.16 -9.52
C MET A 203 7.76 9.16 -10.65
N LEU A 204 8.89 9.88 -10.66
CA LEU A 204 9.23 10.80 -11.75
C LEU A 204 9.40 10.05 -13.07
N VAL A 205 10.14 8.94 -13.06
CA VAL A 205 10.31 8.05 -14.22
C VAL A 205 8.97 7.51 -14.72
N SER A 206 8.07 7.16 -13.79
CA SER A 206 6.75 6.58 -14.10
C SER A 206 5.72 7.61 -14.61
N GLY A 207 6.07 8.90 -14.65
CA GLY A 207 5.26 9.91 -15.32
C GLY A 207 5.11 11.25 -14.60
N ASN A 208 5.73 11.42 -13.42
CA ASN A 208 5.61 12.58 -12.54
C ASN A 208 4.15 12.89 -12.12
N PRO A 209 3.77 12.64 -10.85
CA PRO A 209 2.42 12.88 -10.35
C PRO A 209 2.12 14.36 -10.06
N GLY A 210 3.12 15.25 -10.02
CA GLY A 210 2.99 16.66 -9.64
C GLY A 210 2.78 16.90 -8.14
N ALA A 211 2.12 15.98 -7.44
CA ALA A 211 1.96 16.00 -5.99
C ALA A 211 2.20 14.61 -5.37
N VAL A 212 2.83 14.59 -4.19
CA VAL A 212 3.10 13.38 -3.41
C VAL A 212 2.65 13.61 -1.97
N TYR A 213 1.86 12.68 -1.45
CA TYR A 213 1.40 12.71 -0.06
C TYR A 213 2.11 11.67 0.79
N PHE A 214 2.65 12.11 1.93
CA PHE A 214 3.18 11.22 2.95
C PHE A 214 2.02 10.55 3.68
N VAL A 215 1.86 9.24 3.49
CA VAL A 215 0.75 8.44 4.07
C VAL A 215 0.99 8.01 5.52
N ASP A 216 2.08 8.50 6.12
CA ASP A 216 2.35 8.38 7.53
C ASP A 216 1.17 8.86 8.38
N ASP A 217 0.71 8.04 9.32
CA ASP A 217 -0.39 8.41 10.25
C ASP A 217 -0.09 9.66 11.08
N ASN A 218 1.21 9.96 11.22
CA ASN A 218 1.69 11.23 11.75
C ASN A 218 3.12 11.47 11.27
N PHE A 219 3.29 12.24 10.19
CA PHE A 219 4.59 12.56 9.62
C PHE A 219 5.54 13.26 10.61
N VAL A 220 4.97 13.98 11.58
CA VAL A 220 5.74 14.66 12.65
C VAL A 220 5.89 13.82 13.92
N GLY A 221 5.48 12.55 13.88
CA GLY A 221 5.51 11.60 15.00
C GLY A 221 6.92 11.35 15.53
N ASN A 222 7.93 11.39 14.66
CA ASN A 222 9.35 11.35 15.03
C ASN A 222 10.10 12.59 14.51
N ARG A 223 10.08 13.66 15.31
CA ARG A 223 10.72 14.94 14.95
C ARG A 223 12.22 14.84 14.63
N ARG A 224 12.94 13.91 15.27
CA ARG A 224 14.38 13.73 15.03
C ARG A 224 14.60 13.13 13.64
N ALA A 225 13.86 12.08 13.31
CA ALA A 225 13.93 11.46 11.99
C ALA A 225 13.47 12.43 10.89
N LEU A 226 12.44 13.23 11.15
CA LEU A 226 11.99 14.25 10.20
C LEU A 226 13.05 15.33 9.97
N ALA A 227 13.72 15.81 11.03
CA ALA A 227 14.82 16.77 10.90
C ALA A 227 16.00 16.23 10.10
N GLU A 228 16.18 14.91 10.04
CA GLU A 228 17.16 14.23 9.20
C GLU A 228 16.68 14.10 7.74
N LEU A 229 15.41 13.76 7.52
CA LEU A 229 14.83 13.60 6.18
C LEU A 229 14.73 14.93 5.41
N LEU A 230 14.31 16.02 6.07
CA LEU A 230 14.00 17.29 5.39
C LEU A 230 15.15 17.87 4.55
N PRO A 231 16.41 17.93 5.03
CA PRO A 231 17.54 18.37 4.20
C PRO A 231 17.69 17.57 2.90
N HIS A 232 17.49 16.26 2.94
CA HIS A 232 17.56 15.39 1.76
C HIS A 232 16.42 15.69 0.77
N LEU A 233 15.19 15.93 1.25
CA LEU A 233 14.07 16.33 0.40
C LEU A 233 14.28 17.70 -0.24
N ILE A 234 14.85 18.67 0.51
CA ILE A 234 15.17 20.01 0.00
C ILE A 234 16.20 19.92 -1.13
N GLU A 235 17.30 19.19 -0.91
CA GLU A 235 18.34 18.99 -1.92
C GLU A 235 17.77 18.27 -3.16
N TRP A 236 16.96 17.23 -2.95
CA TRP A 236 16.32 16.49 -4.04
C TRP A 236 15.39 17.39 -4.87
N GLN A 237 14.57 18.22 -4.22
CA GLN A 237 13.71 19.19 -4.90
C GLN A 237 14.55 20.20 -5.72
N GLN A 238 15.58 20.77 -5.12
CA GLN A 238 16.47 21.73 -5.79
C GLN A 238 17.13 21.12 -7.03
N ARG A 239 17.68 19.91 -6.90
CA ARG A 239 18.34 19.20 -7.99
C ARG A 239 17.41 18.87 -9.16
N ASN A 240 16.14 18.59 -8.87
CA ASN A 240 15.16 18.20 -9.89
C ASN A 240 14.28 19.37 -10.39
N GLY A 241 14.51 20.60 -9.92
CA GLY A 241 13.77 21.78 -10.35
C GLY A 241 12.36 21.91 -9.73
N TYR A 242 12.20 21.48 -8.48
CA TYR A 242 10.96 21.50 -7.71
C TYR A 242 9.77 20.79 -8.40
N PRO A 243 9.93 19.53 -8.85
CA PRO A 243 8.93 18.85 -9.66
C PRO A 243 7.65 18.45 -8.90
N ILE A 244 7.69 18.41 -7.57
CA ILE A 244 6.64 17.83 -6.72
C ILE A 244 6.15 18.82 -5.66
N GLN A 245 4.84 18.84 -5.41
CA GLN A 245 4.27 19.42 -4.20
C GLN A 245 4.08 18.33 -3.14
N PHE A 246 4.62 18.53 -1.94
CA PHE A 246 4.45 17.58 -0.83
C PHE A 246 3.26 17.94 0.05
N ALA A 247 2.53 16.92 0.49
CA ALA A 247 1.47 17.02 1.48
C ALA A 247 1.65 15.90 2.53
N CYS A 248 1.13 16.07 3.74
CA CYS A 248 1.24 15.08 4.80
C CYS A 248 0.13 15.26 5.85
N GLU A 249 -0.07 14.23 6.67
CA GLU A 249 -0.79 14.35 7.93
C GLU A 249 0.18 14.65 9.08
N ALA A 250 -0.18 15.62 9.91
CA ALA A 250 0.62 16.05 11.05
C ALA A 250 -0.27 16.46 12.22
N THR A 251 0.16 16.13 13.43
CA THR A 251 -0.51 16.63 14.64
C THR A 251 -0.22 18.12 14.87
N LEU A 252 -1.11 18.81 15.59
CA LEU A 252 -0.94 20.23 15.97
C LEU A 252 0.38 20.52 16.71
N ASN A 253 1.01 19.49 17.28
CA ASN A 253 2.31 19.60 17.94
C ASN A 253 3.42 20.09 17.00
N LEU A 254 3.24 20.01 15.67
CA LEU A 254 4.15 20.63 14.70
C LEU A 254 4.37 22.12 14.96
N ALA A 255 3.34 22.84 15.45
CA ALA A 255 3.45 24.27 15.78
C ALA A 255 4.52 24.58 16.85
N GLN A 256 4.92 23.58 17.64
CA GLN A 256 5.98 23.72 18.65
C GLN A 256 7.39 23.59 18.05
N SER A 257 7.51 23.27 16.76
CA SER A 257 8.78 23.06 16.07
C SER A 257 8.89 23.95 14.84
N PRO A 258 9.11 25.28 15.00
CA PRO A 258 9.19 26.22 13.87
C PRO A 258 10.27 25.89 12.83
N LYS A 259 11.27 25.08 13.19
CA LYS A 259 12.32 24.61 12.27
C LYS A 259 11.85 23.52 11.29
N LEU A 260 10.69 22.91 11.56
CA LEU A 260 10.07 21.87 10.72
C LEU A 260 8.92 22.42 9.86
N LEU A 261 8.63 23.73 9.98
CA LEU A 261 7.71 24.50 9.13
C LEU A 261 8.53 25.21 8.05
#